data_AF-A0A534ZPV4-F1
#
_entry.id   AF-A0A534ZPV4-F1
#
_cell.length_a   1.000
_cell.length_b   1.000
_cell.length_c   1.000
_cell.angle_alpha   90.00
_cell.angle_beta   90.00
_cell.angle_gamma   90.00
#
_symmetry.space_group_name_H-M   'P 1'
#
loop_
_entity.id
_entity.type
_entity.pdbx_description
1 polymer ?
#
loop_
_entity_poly.entity_id
_entity_poly.type
_entity_poly.pdbx_seq_one_letter_code
_entity_poly.pdbx_strand_id
1 'polypeptide(L)'
;MRKRLALASGLLWALLSTPSARAHDDDHGIELFLSNTGVDLDARGRARLDEDDGRQRFEVEVEDLTAGGYAVFVAGAPVGAFDVDSDGEGRLRLEGEPLPFDPRGKTIEVKSDPAGVVFFRGDFPTSRERARRKFKVREDFVNTGVDADAEGRAKLRVKRSKIRFQVKAKDLPQGSYDLVVGDTRVAGIQLAPEDDEPDEIEGKVKFDSRRARGSVRLLTFDPLCKRLAITQTAAGTTTTFLVIEKFGASEDLCSP
;
A
#
# COMPACT_ATOMS: atom_id res chain seq x y z
N MET A 1 -55.72 3.97 -66.20
CA MET A 1 -55.86 4.39 -64.79
C MET A 1 -54.91 3.57 -63.92
N ARG A 2 -53.97 4.29 -63.30
CA ARG A 2 -53.05 3.94 -62.18
C ARG A 2 -53.03 2.49 -61.68
N LYS A 3 -51.82 1.90 -61.63
CA LYS A 3 -51.28 1.26 -60.40
C LYS A 3 -49.85 0.73 -60.60
N ARG A 4 -48.96 1.15 -59.68
CA ARG A 4 -47.86 0.38 -59.05
C ARG A 4 -46.63 0.13 -59.93
N LEU A 5 -45.38 0.15 -59.46
CA LEU A 5 -44.76 0.30 -58.15
C LEU A 5 -43.28 0.63 -58.46
N ALA A 6 -42.70 1.68 -57.89
CA ALA A 6 -41.24 1.87 -57.91
C ALA A 6 -40.68 1.23 -56.63
N LEU A 7 -39.88 0.18 -56.79
CA LEU A 7 -39.03 -0.37 -55.74
C LEU A 7 -37.60 0.09 -56.03
N ALA A 8 -37.17 1.14 -55.35
CA ALA A 8 -35.77 1.53 -55.33
C ALA A 8 -35.05 0.70 -54.25
N SER A 9 -34.09 -0.09 -54.70
CA SER A 9 -33.09 -0.74 -53.87
C SER A 9 -32.32 0.30 -53.05
N GLY A 10 -32.39 0.17 -51.73
CA GLY A 10 -31.53 0.88 -50.79
C GLY A 10 -30.95 -0.14 -49.82
N LEU A 11 -29.82 -0.74 -50.18
CA LEU A 11 -29.02 -1.58 -49.29
C LEU A 11 -28.29 -0.64 -48.33
N LEU A 12 -28.85 -0.38 -47.16
CA LEU A 12 -28.16 0.35 -46.09
C LEU A 12 -27.44 -0.68 -45.21
N TRP A 13 -26.12 -0.78 -45.39
CA TRP A 13 -25.24 -1.54 -44.52
C TRP A 13 -25.18 -0.85 -43.14
N ALA A 14 -26.03 -1.28 -42.21
CA ALA A 14 -25.86 -0.93 -40.80
C ALA A 14 -24.71 -1.78 -40.24
N LEU A 15 -23.51 -1.22 -40.23
CA LEU A 15 -22.42 -1.68 -39.37
C LEU A 15 -22.91 -1.59 -37.92
N LEU A 16 -23.33 -2.72 -37.36
CA LEU A 16 -23.38 -2.92 -35.92
C LEU A 16 -21.93 -2.86 -35.42
N SER A 17 -21.43 -1.65 -35.18
CA SER A 17 -20.30 -1.46 -34.28
C SER A 17 -20.78 -1.86 -32.89
N THR A 18 -20.69 -3.15 -32.57
CA THR A 18 -20.67 -3.57 -31.18
C THR A 18 -19.53 -2.80 -30.53
N PRO A 19 -19.76 -1.94 -29.53
CA PRO A 19 -18.64 -1.54 -28.69
C PRO A 19 -18.15 -2.84 -28.07
N SER A 20 -16.98 -3.31 -28.54
CA SER A 20 -16.16 -4.24 -27.76
C SER A 20 -15.70 -3.45 -26.56
N ALA A 21 -16.61 -3.29 -25.60
CA ALA A 21 -16.26 -3.02 -24.23
C ALA A 21 -15.49 -4.27 -23.80
N ARG A 22 -14.16 -4.23 -23.98
CA ARG A 22 -13.25 -4.96 -23.12
C ARG A 22 -13.70 -4.61 -21.70
N ALA A 23 -14.47 -5.50 -21.09
CA ALA A 23 -14.71 -5.51 -19.66
C ALA A 23 -13.34 -5.71 -19.03
N HIS A 24 -12.69 -4.59 -18.77
CA HIS A 24 -11.41 -4.53 -18.11
C HIS A 24 -11.73 -4.67 -16.62
N ASP A 25 -11.22 -5.75 -16.01
CA ASP A 25 -10.96 -5.82 -14.56
C ASP A 25 -12.12 -6.23 -13.63
N ASP A 26 -12.88 -7.28 -13.97
CA ASP A 26 -13.58 -8.07 -12.95
C ASP A 26 -12.56 -8.96 -12.21
N ASP A 27 -11.74 -8.31 -11.39
CA ASP A 27 -10.75 -8.93 -10.52
C ASP A 27 -11.46 -9.72 -9.41
N HIS A 28 -11.87 -10.98 -9.68
CA HIS A 28 -12.68 -11.80 -8.78
C HIS A 28 -12.01 -12.14 -7.44
N GLY A 29 -10.72 -11.85 -7.28
CA GLY A 29 -9.96 -12.17 -6.09
C GLY A 29 -9.99 -11.13 -4.95
N ILE A 30 -9.45 -11.57 -3.82
CA ILE A 30 -9.05 -10.77 -2.67
C ILE A 30 -7.54 -10.56 -2.79
N GLU A 31 -7.09 -9.31 -2.86
CA GLU A 31 -5.67 -8.94 -2.97
C GLU A 31 -5.22 -8.21 -1.71
N LEU A 32 -3.97 -8.46 -1.29
CA LEU A 32 -3.27 -7.76 -0.22
C LEU A 32 -1.84 -7.43 -0.68
N PHE A 33 -1.43 -6.17 -0.55
CA PHE A 33 -0.01 -5.83 -0.58
C PHE A 33 0.56 -6.08 0.81
N LEU A 34 1.58 -6.93 0.90
CA LEU A 34 2.22 -7.26 2.16
C LEU A 34 3.12 -6.10 2.59
N SER A 35 3.15 -5.81 3.89
CA SER A 35 4.08 -4.87 4.47
C SER A 35 5.48 -5.47 4.47
N ASN A 36 6.41 -4.79 3.81
CA ASN A 36 7.83 -5.06 3.93
C ASN A 36 8.29 -4.68 5.34
N THR A 37 9.05 -5.56 6.01
CA THR A 37 9.50 -5.38 7.40
C THR A 37 10.80 -4.58 7.54
N GLY A 38 11.43 -4.23 6.42
CA GLY A 38 12.68 -3.49 6.34
C GLY A 38 13.94 -4.34 6.19
N VAL A 39 13.80 -5.67 6.08
CA VAL A 39 14.94 -6.60 5.92
C VAL A 39 15.62 -6.42 4.57
N ASP A 40 14.81 -6.28 3.52
CA ASP A 40 15.25 -5.91 2.17
C ASP A 40 14.42 -4.69 1.77
N LEU A 41 15.01 -3.50 1.71
CA LEU A 41 14.27 -2.23 1.66
C LEU A 41 13.58 -1.97 0.31
N ASP A 42 14.02 -2.64 -0.74
CA ASP A 42 13.52 -2.44 -2.11
C ASP A 42 12.46 -3.49 -2.49
N ALA A 43 12.48 -4.63 -1.81
CA ALA A 43 11.61 -5.75 -2.08
C ALA A 43 10.12 -5.44 -1.81
N ARG A 44 9.22 -6.02 -2.59
CA ARG A 44 7.77 -5.91 -2.40
C ARG A 44 7.09 -7.27 -2.45
N GLY A 45 6.00 -7.40 -1.70
CA GLY A 45 5.23 -8.63 -1.62
C GLY A 45 3.74 -8.40 -1.84
N ARG A 46 3.10 -9.36 -2.48
CA ARG A 46 1.65 -9.39 -2.69
C ARG A 46 1.12 -10.80 -2.42
N ALA A 47 -0.04 -10.87 -1.77
CA ALA A 47 -0.82 -12.09 -1.65
C ALA A 47 -2.18 -11.92 -2.33
N ARG A 48 -2.68 -12.97 -2.97
CA ARG A 48 -3.94 -12.99 -3.69
C ARG A 48 -4.67 -14.31 -3.49
N LEU A 49 -5.99 -14.24 -3.30
CA LEU A 49 -6.89 -15.38 -3.29
C LEU A 49 -7.94 -15.17 -4.38
N ASP A 50 -7.96 -16.02 -5.39
CA ASP A 50 -9.03 -16.09 -6.38
C ASP A 50 -9.94 -17.27 -6.07
N GLU A 51 -11.25 -17.07 -6.20
CA GLU A 51 -12.27 -18.11 -6.01
C GLU A 51 -13.20 -18.12 -7.23
N ASP A 52 -13.35 -19.28 -7.86
CA ASP A 52 -14.17 -19.47 -9.07
C ASP A 52 -14.78 -20.88 -9.08
N ASP A 53 -16.12 -20.97 -9.00
CA ASP A 53 -16.86 -22.24 -9.02
C ASP A 53 -16.35 -23.30 -8.03
N GLY A 54 -15.94 -22.89 -6.82
CA GLY A 54 -15.40 -23.77 -5.78
C GLY A 54 -13.91 -24.07 -5.91
N ARG A 55 -13.27 -23.70 -7.03
CA ARG A 55 -11.82 -23.65 -7.18
C ARG A 55 -11.27 -22.45 -6.44
N GLN A 56 -10.19 -22.68 -5.73
CA GLN A 56 -9.44 -21.64 -5.05
C GLN A 56 -8.01 -21.64 -5.56
N ARG A 57 -7.49 -20.45 -5.83
CA ARG A 57 -6.08 -20.21 -6.12
C ARG A 57 -5.54 -19.20 -5.11
N PHE A 58 -4.55 -19.61 -4.33
CA PHE A 58 -3.79 -18.74 -3.47
C PHE A 58 -2.40 -18.50 -4.07
N GLU A 59 -2.02 -17.24 -4.20
CA GLU A 59 -0.76 -16.83 -4.80
C GLU A 59 -0.05 -15.83 -3.88
N VAL A 60 1.25 -16.02 -3.71
CA VAL A 60 2.16 -15.04 -3.12
C VAL A 60 3.25 -14.75 -4.12
N GLU A 61 3.43 -13.48 -4.44
CA GLU A 61 4.41 -12.98 -5.40
C GLU A 61 5.28 -11.94 -4.70
N VAL A 62 6.58 -12.00 -4.99
CA VAL A 62 7.57 -11.02 -4.54
C VAL A 62 8.34 -10.51 -5.73
N GLU A 63 8.69 -9.23 -5.68
CA GLU A 63 9.50 -8.56 -6.70
C GLU A 63 10.60 -7.76 -5.99
N ASP A 64 11.74 -7.56 -6.65
CA ASP A 64 12.92 -6.86 -6.12
C ASP A 64 13.47 -7.48 -4.81
N LEU A 65 13.21 -8.78 -4.56
CA LEU A 65 13.72 -9.49 -3.37
C LEU A 65 15.07 -10.13 -3.66
N THR A 66 15.98 -10.16 -2.68
CA THR A 66 17.24 -10.88 -2.81
C THR A 66 17.03 -12.36 -3.21
N ALA A 67 17.74 -12.83 -4.24
CA ALA A 67 17.66 -14.20 -4.73
C ALA A 67 17.88 -15.25 -3.63
N GLY A 68 17.10 -16.33 -3.64
CA GLY A 68 17.16 -17.37 -2.62
C GLY A 68 15.85 -18.11 -2.41
N GLY A 69 15.83 -19.08 -1.49
CA GLY A 69 14.64 -19.83 -1.11
C GLY A 69 13.84 -19.13 -0.02
N TYR A 70 12.52 -19.14 -0.14
CA TYR A 70 11.60 -18.52 0.80
C TYR A 70 10.39 -19.43 1.06
N ALA A 71 9.79 -19.28 2.24
CA ALA A 71 8.60 -20.01 2.66
C ALA A 71 7.46 -19.06 3.04
N VAL A 72 6.24 -19.46 2.69
CA VAL A 72 5.01 -18.73 3.00
C VAL A 72 4.29 -19.39 4.16
N PHE A 73 3.85 -18.58 5.11
CA PHE A 73 3.11 -18.99 6.29
C PHE A 73 1.73 -18.34 6.32
N VAL A 74 0.72 -19.11 6.71
CA VAL A 74 -0.64 -18.62 6.95
C VAL A 74 -1.00 -18.97 8.38
N ALA A 75 -1.30 -17.95 9.20
CA ALA A 75 -1.55 -18.11 10.64
C ALA A 75 -0.41 -18.88 11.36
N GLY A 76 0.84 -18.69 10.91
CA GLY A 76 2.03 -19.36 11.47
C GLY A 76 2.28 -20.78 10.96
N ALA A 77 1.38 -21.39 10.18
CA ALA A 77 1.61 -22.69 9.56
C ALA A 77 2.23 -22.55 8.16
N PRO A 78 3.28 -23.31 7.80
CA PRO A 78 3.84 -23.27 6.46
C PRO A 78 2.85 -23.83 5.45
N VAL A 79 2.63 -23.12 4.35
CA VAL A 79 1.73 -23.56 3.26
C VAL A 79 2.47 -23.88 1.96
N GLY A 80 3.70 -23.39 1.81
CA GLY A 80 4.52 -23.66 0.63
C GLY A 80 5.84 -22.89 0.67
N ALA A 81 6.69 -23.18 -0.31
CA ALA A 81 7.97 -22.51 -0.51
C ALA A 81 8.16 -22.20 -2.00
N PHE A 82 9.02 -21.23 -2.29
CA PHE A 82 9.36 -20.80 -3.64
C PHE A 82 10.79 -20.26 -3.67
N ASP A 83 11.38 -20.22 -4.85
CA ASP A 83 12.68 -19.59 -5.09
C ASP A 83 12.47 -18.22 -5.74
N VAL A 84 13.32 -17.28 -5.34
CA VAL A 84 13.49 -15.99 -5.99
C VAL A 84 14.68 -16.06 -6.92
N ASP A 85 14.47 -15.67 -8.18
CA ASP A 85 15.49 -15.71 -9.21
C ASP A 85 16.50 -14.54 -9.12
N SER A 86 17.44 -14.49 -10.06
CA SER A 86 18.46 -13.44 -10.11
C SER A 86 17.93 -12.05 -10.46
N ASP A 87 16.72 -11.96 -11.01
CA ASP A 87 16.05 -10.70 -11.31
C ASP A 87 15.24 -10.19 -10.09
N GLY A 88 15.22 -10.97 -9.00
CA GLY A 88 14.55 -10.64 -7.75
C GLY A 88 13.06 -10.98 -7.75
N GLU A 89 12.63 -11.83 -8.69
CA GLU A 89 11.25 -12.24 -8.86
C GLU A 89 11.01 -13.64 -8.29
N GLY A 90 9.90 -13.83 -7.59
CA GLY A 90 9.55 -15.14 -7.03
C GLY A 90 8.06 -15.29 -6.80
N ARG A 91 7.55 -16.52 -6.95
CA ARG A 91 6.12 -16.79 -6.76
C ARG A 91 5.83 -18.18 -6.19
N LEU A 92 4.90 -18.23 -5.24
CA LEU A 92 4.20 -19.42 -4.82
C LEU A 92 2.77 -19.38 -5.36
N ARG A 93 2.34 -20.45 -6.03
CA ARG A 93 0.96 -20.61 -6.49
C ARG A 93 0.42 -21.96 -6.05
N LEU A 94 -0.69 -21.94 -5.31
CA LEU A 94 -1.38 -23.11 -4.78
C LEU A 94 -2.81 -23.11 -5.29
N GLU A 95 -3.29 -24.24 -5.79
CA GLU A 95 -4.64 -24.40 -6.34
C GLU A 95 -5.32 -25.62 -5.71
N GLY A 96 -6.63 -25.56 -5.49
CA GLY A 96 -7.40 -26.66 -4.91
C GLY A 96 -8.91 -26.45 -4.96
N GLU A 97 -9.65 -27.52 -4.69
CA GLU A 97 -11.13 -27.57 -4.67
C GLU A 97 -11.62 -28.33 -3.42
N PRO A 98 -11.58 -27.74 -2.20
CA PRO A 98 -11.00 -26.46 -1.81
C PRO A 98 -9.49 -26.54 -1.50
N LEU A 99 -8.85 -25.40 -1.20
CA LEU A 99 -7.52 -25.41 -0.61
C LEU A 99 -7.55 -26.01 0.82
N PRO A 100 -6.45 -26.63 1.28
CA PRO A 100 -6.38 -27.20 2.63
C PRO A 100 -6.27 -26.15 3.76
N PHE A 101 -6.28 -24.86 3.42
CA PHE A 101 -6.24 -23.74 4.36
C PHE A 101 -7.08 -22.56 3.81
N ASP A 102 -7.50 -21.66 4.69
CA ASP A 102 -8.19 -20.42 4.35
C ASP A 102 -7.34 -19.21 4.79
N PRO A 103 -6.84 -18.36 3.87
CA PRO A 103 -6.05 -17.20 4.23
C PRO A 103 -6.90 -16.06 4.82
N ARG A 104 -8.22 -16.03 4.63
CA ARG A 104 -9.08 -14.90 5.01
C ARG A 104 -9.01 -14.61 6.52
N GLY A 105 -8.70 -13.36 6.86
CA GLY A 105 -8.54 -12.90 8.24
C GLY A 105 -7.31 -13.48 8.95
N LYS A 106 -6.39 -14.12 8.24
CA LYS A 106 -5.15 -14.67 8.80
C LYS A 106 -3.97 -13.78 8.45
N THR A 107 -2.97 -13.79 9.33
CA THR A 107 -1.67 -13.21 9.02
C THR A 107 -0.96 -14.07 7.98
N ILE A 108 -0.47 -13.44 6.93
CA ILE A 108 0.43 -14.00 5.92
C ILE A 108 1.83 -13.52 6.24
N GLU A 109 2.81 -14.43 6.23
CA GLU A 109 4.23 -14.10 6.38
C GLU A 109 5.07 -14.76 5.29
N VAL A 110 6.12 -14.08 4.84
CA VAL A 110 7.16 -14.63 3.97
C VAL A 110 8.48 -14.60 4.72
N LYS A 111 9.16 -15.74 4.81
CA LYS A 111 10.41 -15.93 5.56
C LYS A 111 11.46 -16.63 4.71
N SER A 112 12.76 -16.43 5.01
CA SER A 112 13.85 -17.20 4.38
C SER A 112 13.78 -18.70 4.68
N ASP A 113 13.24 -19.06 5.85
CA ASP A 113 13.06 -20.43 6.32
C ASP A 113 12.02 -20.45 7.47
N PRO A 114 11.58 -21.62 7.97
CA PRO A 114 10.56 -21.69 9.02
C PRO A 114 10.89 -21.04 10.36
N ALA A 115 12.17 -20.93 10.72
CA ALA A 115 12.63 -20.22 11.91
C ALA A 115 13.25 -18.84 11.56
N GLY A 116 13.20 -18.47 10.28
CA GLY A 116 13.91 -17.34 9.72
C GLY A 116 13.24 -15.99 9.94
N VAL A 117 13.91 -14.96 9.44
CA VAL A 117 13.46 -13.57 9.52
C VAL A 117 12.23 -13.38 8.63
N VAL A 118 11.25 -12.61 9.11
CA VAL A 118 10.08 -12.20 8.32
C VAL A 118 10.45 -11.04 7.42
N PHE A 119 10.35 -11.23 6.11
CA PHE A 119 10.56 -10.19 5.09
C PHE A 119 9.28 -9.42 4.79
N PHE A 120 8.17 -10.14 4.73
CA PHE A 120 6.86 -9.58 4.43
C PHE A 120 5.82 -10.10 5.41
N ARG A 121 4.91 -9.23 5.82
CA ARG A 121 3.78 -9.59 6.67
C ARG A 121 2.52 -8.81 6.30
N GLY A 122 1.35 -9.40 6.47
CA GLY A 122 0.11 -8.65 6.44
C GLY A 122 -1.10 -9.50 6.81
N ASP A 123 -2.13 -8.85 7.34
CA ASP A 123 -3.39 -9.52 7.68
C ASP A 123 -4.28 -9.57 6.44
N PHE A 124 -4.53 -10.79 5.96
CA PHE A 124 -5.30 -11.00 4.75
C PHE A 124 -6.77 -10.58 4.97
N PRO A 125 -7.37 -9.81 4.04
CA PRO A 125 -8.73 -9.34 4.19
C PRO A 125 -9.72 -10.51 4.35
N THR A 126 -10.72 -10.35 5.21
CA THR A 126 -11.77 -11.37 5.43
C THR A 126 -12.75 -11.48 4.26
N SER A 127 -12.80 -10.46 3.40
CA SER A 127 -13.67 -10.44 2.23
C SER A 127 -13.14 -9.52 1.12
N ARG A 128 -13.67 -9.68 -0.09
CA ARG A 128 -13.42 -8.79 -1.22
C ARG A 128 -13.85 -7.35 -0.93
N GLU A 129 -14.93 -7.16 -0.20
CA GLU A 129 -15.39 -5.84 0.23
C GLU A 129 -14.38 -5.16 1.15
N ARG A 130 -13.82 -5.92 2.12
CA ARG A 130 -12.77 -5.42 3.00
C ARG A 130 -11.50 -5.04 2.22
N ALA A 131 -11.05 -5.89 1.29
CA ALA A 131 -9.90 -5.59 0.42
C ALA A 131 -10.11 -4.34 -0.44
N ARG A 132 -11.35 -4.13 -0.91
CA ARG A 132 -11.73 -3.00 -1.76
C ARG A 132 -12.10 -1.75 -0.99
N ARG A 133 -12.15 -1.81 0.34
CA ARG A 133 -12.49 -0.66 1.19
C ARG A 133 -11.59 0.51 0.82
N LYS A 134 -12.22 1.64 0.54
CA LYS A 134 -11.55 2.90 0.25
C LYS A 134 -11.85 3.84 1.40
N PHE A 135 -10.80 4.33 2.03
CA PHE A 135 -10.92 5.35 3.05
C PHE A 135 -9.70 6.26 3.02
N LYS A 136 -9.79 7.36 3.75
CA LYS A 136 -8.74 8.35 3.79
C LYS A 136 -8.72 9.02 5.17
N VAL A 137 -7.59 8.86 5.85
CA VAL A 137 -7.32 9.57 7.09
C VAL A 137 -6.56 10.85 6.76
N ARG A 138 -6.94 11.96 7.37
CA ARG A 138 -6.19 13.21 7.35
C ARG A 138 -6.27 13.83 8.72
N GLU A 139 -5.12 13.98 9.36
CA GLU A 139 -5.02 14.53 10.70
C GLU A 139 -3.87 15.54 10.70
N ASP A 140 -4.10 16.64 11.40
CA ASP A 140 -3.11 17.68 11.64
C ASP A 140 -2.31 17.31 12.88
N PHE A 141 -1.01 17.60 12.84
CA PHE A 141 -0.17 17.43 14.01
C PHE A 141 -0.47 18.52 15.03
N VAL A 142 -0.42 18.15 16.30
CA VAL A 142 -0.42 19.10 17.41
C VAL A 142 0.98 19.67 17.54
N ASN A 143 1.09 20.99 17.53
CA ASN A 143 2.32 21.70 17.81
C ASN A 143 2.64 21.67 19.31
N THR A 144 3.90 21.34 19.64
CA THR A 144 4.41 21.23 21.01
C THR A 144 4.81 22.57 21.64
N GLY A 145 4.91 23.63 20.83
CA GLY A 145 5.34 24.96 21.22
C GLY A 145 6.86 25.20 21.15
N VAL A 146 7.64 24.21 20.68
CA VAL A 146 9.10 24.39 20.46
C VAL A 146 9.36 25.43 19.37
N ASP A 147 8.55 25.39 18.31
CA ASP A 147 8.48 26.40 17.28
C ASP A 147 7.00 26.77 17.14
N ALA A 148 6.66 28.04 17.35
CA ALA A 148 5.27 28.48 17.46
C ALA A 148 4.51 28.43 16.13
N ASP A 149 5.24 28.54 15.01
CA ASP A 149 4.65 28.64 13.67
C ASP A 149 4.61 27.27 12.99
N ALA A 150 5.32 26.28 13.51
CA ALA A 150 5.37 24.94 12.93
C ALA A 150 3.99 24.30 12.76
N GLU A 151 3.75 23.81 11.55
CA GLU A 151 2.54 23.07 11.19
C GLU A 151 2.88 21.73 10.56
N GLY A 152 1.98 20.76 10.71
CA GLY A 152 2.15 19.46 10.08
C GLY A 152 0.84 18.77 9.78
N ARG A 153 0.85 17.91 8.75
CA ARG A 153 -0.29 17.08 8.38
C ARG A 153 0.15 15.68 7.95
N ALA A 154 -0.50 14.68 8.51
CA ALA A 154 -0.41 13.29 8.07
C ALA A 154 -1.63 12.91 7.23
N LYS A 155 -1.41 12.12 6.18
CA LYS A 155 -2.47 11.66 5.27
C LYS A 155 -2.24 10.23 4.84
N LEU A 156 -3.21 9.38 5.13
CA LEU A 156 -3.30 8.01 4.64
C LEU A 156 -4.41 7.90 3.63
N ARG A 157 -4.18 7.20 2.52
CA ARG A 157 -5.21 6.86 1.54
C ARG A 157 -5.12 5.39 1.21
N VAL A 158 -6.21 4.68 1.44
CA VAL A 158 -6.39 3.28 1.04
C VAL A 158 -7.35 3.22 -0.13
N LYS A 159 -6.99 2.47 -1.19
CA LYS A 159 -7.87 2.21 -2.34
C LYS A 159 -7.47 0.88 -2.98
N ARG A 160 -8.35 -0.12 -2.94
CA ARG A 160 -8.10 -1.46 -3.52
C ARG A 160 -6.77 -2.05 -2.99
N SER A 161 -6.68 -2.22 -1.68
CA SER A 161 -5.48 -2.69 -0.95
C SER A 161 -4.19 -1.88 -1.11
N LYS A 162 -4.18 -0.87 -1.99
CA LYS A 162 -3.08 0.08 -2.13
C LYS A 162 -3.12 1.11 -1.02
N ILE A 163 -2.01 1.26 -0.32
CA ILE A 163 -1.83 2.25 0.73
C ILE A 163 -0.86 3.33 0.24
N ARG A 164 -1.24 4.59 0.46
CA ARG A 164 -0.36 5.75 0.29
C ARG A 164 -0.35 6.55 1.57
N PHE A 165 0.82 6.79 2.10
CA PHE A 165 1.02 7.60 3.30
C PHE A 165 1.89 8.81 2.95
N GLN A 166 1.56 9.97 3.53
CA GLN A 166 2.29 11.19 3.31
C GLN A 166 2.31 11.99 4.59
N VAL A 167 3.47 12.53 4.93
CA VAL A 167 3.63 13.55 5.96
C VAL A 167 4.21 14.80 5.31
N LYS A 168 3.67 15.95 5.72
CA LYS A 168 4.10 17.29 5.32
C LYS A 168 4.31 18.10 6.60
N ALA A 169 5.41 18.83 6.67
CA ALA A 169 5.72 19.79 7.71
C ALA A 169 5.99 21.14 7.05
N LYS A 170 5.55 22.22 7.68
CA LYS A 170 5.73 23.60 7.23
C LYS A 170 6.21 24.47 8.39
N ASP A 171 6.81 25.59 8.03
CA ASP A 171 7.14 26.69 8.96
C ASP A 171 8.03 26.25 10.12
N LEU A 172 8.78 25.16 9.91
CA LEU A 172 9.92 24.78 10.72
C LEU A 172 11.19 25.39 10.10
N PRO A 173 12.21 25.72 10.91
CA PRO A 173 13.49 26.17 10.40
C PRO A 173 14.05 25.20 9.38
N GLN A 174 14.65 25.75 8.31
CA GLN A 174 15.30 24.94 7.27
C GLN A 174 16.27 23.94 7.91
N GLY A 175 16.14 22.66 7.54
CA GLY A 175 16.92 21.62 8.18
C GLY A 175 16.40 20.21 7.92
N SER A 176 17.10 19.24 8.51
CA SER A 176 16.71 17.84 8.47
C SER A 176 15.98 17.48 9.75
N TYR A 177 14.82 16.84 9.60
CA TYR A 177 13.98 16.35 10.68
C TYR A 177 13.70 14.88 10.44
N ASP A 178 13.27 14.18 11.48
CA ASP A 178 12.92 12.77 11.44
C ASP A 178 11.42 12.59 11.60
N LEU A 179 10.84 11.76 10.74
CA LEU A 179 9.52 11.19 10.96
C LEU A 179 9.67 9.92 11.80
N VAL A 180 9.03 9.91 12.97
CA VAL A 180 8.95 8.78 13.87
C VAL A 180 7.52 8.25 13.87
N VAL A 181 7.37 6.92 13.76
CA VAL A 181 6.09 6.20 13.82
C VAL A 181 6.18 5.16 14.93
N GLY A 182 5.31 5.29 15.93
CA GLY A 182 5.51 4.67 17.23
C GLY A 182 6.80 5.20 17.85
N ASP A 183 7.81 4.31 17.97
CA ASP A 183 9.14 4.63 18.49
C ASP A 183 10.25 4.43 17.45
N THR A 184 9.87 4.18 16.19
CA THR A 184 10.82 3.88 15.11
C THR A 184 10.92 5.07 14.16
N ARG A 185 12.15 5.53 13.91
CA ARG A 185 12.45 6.48 12.84
C ARG A 185 12.22 5.80 11.49
N VAL A 186 11.32 6.34 10.67
CA VAL A 186 10.97 5.75 9.36
C VAL A 186 11.47 6.56 8.16
N ALA A 187 11.73 7.85 8.33
CA ALA A 187 12.31 8.69 7.29
C ALA A 187 12.89 9.99 7.82
N GLY A 188 13.79 10.60 7.04
CA GLY A 188 14.11 12.01 7.16
C GLY A 188 13.15 12.88 6.33
N ILE A 189 12.80 14.05 6.84
CA ILE A 189 12.06 15.12 6.18
C ILE A 189 13.03 16.29 6.02
N GLN A 190 13.32 16.65 4.78
CA GLN A 190 14.11 17.83 4.47
C GLN A 190 13.18 19.03 4.33
N LEU A 191 13.35 20.03 5.20
CA LEU A 191 12.68 21.33 5.13
C LEU A 191 13.57 22.26 4.29
N ALA A 192 12.98 22.89 3.27
CA ALA A 192 13.63 23.84 2.38
C ALA A 192 12.59 24.81 1.78
N PRO A 193 13.01 25.97 1.23
CA PRO A 193 12.16 26.83 0.42
C PRO A 193 11.48 26.05 -0.71
N GLU A 194 10.19 26.28 -0.95
CA GLU A 194 9.52 25.75 -2.15
C GLU A 194 9.97 26.51 -3.40
N ASP A 195 10.11 25.81 -4.54
CA ASP A 195 10.59 26.42 -5.78
C ASP A 195 9.66 27.54 -6.29
N ASP A 196 8.35 27.36 -6.10
CA ASP A 196 7.31 28.30 -6.53
C ASP A 196 6.96 29.35 -5.45
N GLU A 197 7.32 29.08 -4.19
CA GLU A 197 7.01 29.90 -3.02
C GLU A 197 8.24 29.96 -2.10
N PRO A 198 9.31 30.70 -2.47
CA PRO A 198 10.60 30.64 -1.78
C PRO A 198 10.58 31.17 -0.34
N ASP A 199 9.52 31.90 0.03
CA ASP A 199 9.29 32.37 1.39
C ASP A 199 8.59 31.30 2.27
N GLU A 200 8.07 30.21 1.67
CA GLU A 200 7.50 29.08 2.39
C GLU A 200 8.54 27.95 2.57
N ILE A 201 8.82 27.60 3.82
CA ILE A 201 9.68 26.45 4.15
C ILE A 201 8.80 25.21 4.34
N GLU A 202 8.95 24.23 3.45
CA GLU A 202 8.20 22.98 3.50
C GLU A 202 9.12 21.77 3.40
N GLY A 203 8.70 20.68 4.04
CA GLY A 203 9.27 19.37 3.79
C GLY A 203 8.21 18.30 3.76
N LYS A 204 8.47 17.28 2.95
CA LYS A 204 7.47 16.27 2.64
C LYS A 204 8.11 14.91 2.40
N VAL A 205 7.48 13.90 2.97
CA VAL A 205 7.80 12.50 2.68
C VAL A 205 6.55 11.77 2.20
N LYS A 206 6.73 10.91 1.19
CA LYS A 206 5.67 10.11 0.57
C LYS A 206 6.06 8.65 0.57
N PHE A 207 5.11 7.79 0.93
CA PHE A 207 5.24 6.35 0.91
C PHE A 207 4.10 5.73 0.08
N ASP A 208 4.39 4.67 -0.65
CA ASP A 208 3.42 3.89 -1.43
C ASP A 208 3.69 2.40 -1.18
N SER A 209 2.65 1.62 -0.88
CA SER A 209 2.79 0.19 -0.56
C SER A 209 3.20 -0.68 -1.75
N ARG A 210 3.19 -0.14 -2.98
CA ARG A 210 3.44 -0.93 -4.19
C ARG A 210 4.81 -0.71 -4.80
N ARG A 211 5.41 0.46 -4.62
CA ARG A 211 6.68 0.81 -5.27
C ARG A 211 7.29 2.08 -4.71
N ALA A 212 8.61 2.11 -4.67
CA ALA A 212 9.38 3.35 -4.63
C ALA A 212 9.53 3.93 -6.04
N ARG A 213 9.47 5.26 -6.19
CA ARG A 213 9.80 5.96 -7.45
C ARG A 213 10.08 7.43 -7.19
N GLY A 214 11.25 7.91 -7.62
CA GLY A 214 11.66 9.30 -7.41
C GLY A 214 11.67 9.63 -5.92
N SER A 215 10.92 10.65 -5.50
CA SER A 215 10.78 11.04 -4.08
C SER A 215 9.78 10.20 -3.27
N VAL A 216 9.13 9.20 -3.89
CA VAL A 216 8.23 8.27 -3.19
C VAL A 216 9.00 7.03 -2.74
N ARG A 217 8.90 6.72 -1.46
CA ARG A 217 9.51 5.55 -0.80
C ARG A 217 8.54 4.39 -0.70
N LEU A 218 9.04 3.17 -0.48
CA LEU A 218 8.19 2.03 -0.16
C LEU A 218 7.63 2.18 1.26
N LEU A 219 6.36 1.80 1.48
CA LEU A 219 5.76 1.79 2.81
C LEU A 219 6.11 0.49 3.53
N THR A 220 7.05 0.54 4.48
CA THR A 220 7.56 -0.61 5.25
C THR A 220 7.06 -0.64 6.70
N PHE A 221 6.01 0.13 7.00
CA PHE A 221 5.45 0.25 8.34
C PHE A 221 3.95 0.52 8.27
N ASP A 222 3.24 0.19 9.35
CA ASP A 222 1.82 0.57 9.52
C ASP A 222 1.72 1.85 10.36
N PRO A 223 1.25 2.99 9.79
CA PRO A 223 1.07 4.22 10.54
C PRO A 223 -0.22 4.23 11.38
N LEU A 224 -1.19 3.36 11.12
CA LEU A 224 -2.47 3.39 11.82
C LEU A 224 -2.30 3.02 13.28
N CYS A 225 -3.00 3.77 14.13
CA CYS A 225 -3.05 3.53 15.57
C CYS A 225 -1.69 3.61 16.26
N LYS A 226 -0.73 4.27 15.60
CA LYS A 226 0.58 4.62 16.14
C LYS A 226 0.63 6.11 16.44
N ARG A 227 1.51 6.47 17.38
CA ARG A 227 1.96 7.85 17.55
C ARG A 227 2.79 8.26 16.34
N LEU A 228 2.60 9.47 15.83
CA LEU A 228 3.45 10.07 14.81
C LEU A 228 4.15 11.27 15.42
N ALA A 229 5.45 11.43 15.17
CA ALA A 229 6.19 12.59 15.64
C ALA A 229 7.14 13.11 14.55
N ILE A 230 7.29 14.42 14.49
CA ILE A 230 8.36 15.09 13.74
C ILE A 230 9.37 15.60 14.77
N THR A 231 10.57 15.06 14.71
CA THR A 231 11.62 15.29 15.70
C THR A 231 12.91 15.76 15.06
N GLN A 232 13.78 16.40 15.82
CA GLN A 232 15.17 16.64 15.40
C GLN A 232 16.11 16.25 16.53
N THR A 233 17.20 15.58 16.19
CA THR A 233 18.26 15.27 17.15
C THR A 233 19.46 16.16 16.92
N ALA A 234 19.77 17.01 17.89
CA ALA A 234 20.92 17.90 17.86
C ALA A 234 21.74 17.71 19.15
N ALA A 235 23.05 17.52 19.01
CA ALA A 235 23.98 17.31 20.13
C ALA A 235 23.53 16.22 21.14
N GLY A 236 22.90 15.14 20.65
CA GLY A 236 22.43 14.03 21.47
C GLY A 236 21.09 14.26 22.18
N THR A 237 20.46 15.43 21.98
CA THR A 237 19.11 15.72 22.50
C THR A 237 18.10 15.63 21.37
N THR A 238 17.06 14.82 21.55
CA THR A 238 15.95 14.72 20.60
C THR A 238 14.81 15.64 21.04
N THR A 239 14.47 16.60 20.19
CA THR A 239 13.36 17.52 20.38
C THR A 239 12.19 17.09 19.51
N THR A 240 10.98 17.04 20.06
CA THR A 240 9.74 16.81 19.30
C THR A 240 9.08 18.16 19.02
N PHE A 241 8.77 18.43 17.75
CA PHE A 241 8.13 19.69 17.34
C PHE A 241 6.63 19.51 17.13
N LEU A 242 6.26 18.42 16.46
CA LEU A 242 4.90 18.14 16.03
C LEU A 242 4.55 16.69 16.41
N VAL A 243 3.35 16.46 16.95
CA VAL A 243 2.90 15.12 17.36
C VAL A 243 1.44 14.83 16.98
N ILE A 244 1.17 13.58 16.58
CA ILE A 244 -0.17 12.98 16.59
C ILE A 244 -0.10 11.80 17.55
N GLU A 245 -0.82 11.87 18.67
CA GLU A 245 -0.74 10.82 19.71
C GLU A 245 -1.22 9.46 19.22
N LYS A 246 -2.25 9.44 18.36
CA LYS A 246 -2.80 8.20 17.80
C LYS A 246 -3.42 8.45 16.43
N PHE A 247 -2.67 8.14 15.38
CA PHE A 247 -3.11 8.42 14.01
C PHE A 247 -4.25 7.51 13.55
N GLY A 248 -5.33 8.10 13.02
CA GLY A 248 -6.51 7.38 12.56
C GLY A 248 -7.56 7.12 13.66
N ALA A 249 -7.36 7.67 14.85
CA ALA A 249 -8.36 7.63 15.92
C ALA A 249 -9.64 8.39 15.53
N SER A 250 -9.54 9.43 14.70
CA SER A 250 -10.68 10.21 14.23
C SER A 250 -11.67 9.43 13.35
N GLU A 251 -11.25 8.30 12.80
CA GLU A 251 -12.00 7.49 11.84
C GLU A 251 -12.45 6.14 12.46
N ASP A 252 -12.36 5.99 13.79
CA ASP A 252 -12.63 4.75 14.54
C ASP A 252 -11.90 3.51 14.01
N LEU A 253 -10.76 3.72 13.32
CA LEU A 253 -9.96 2.64 12.74
C LEU A 253 -9.12 1.89 13.78
N CYS A 254 -9.11 2.39 15.02
CA CYS A 254 -8.25 1.92 16.08
C CYS A 254 -9.00 1.24 17.23
N SER A 255 -10.26 0.91 17.01
CA SER A 255 -11.04 0.03 17.89
C SER A 255 -10.69 -1.44 17.59
N PRO A 256 -10.58 -2.30 18.61
CA PRO A 256 -10.22 -3.71 18.46
C PRO A 256 -11.23 -4.52 17.64
#